data_AF-A0A7S1VHJ8-F1
#
_entry.id   AF-A0A7S1VHJ8-F1
#
_cell.length_a   1.000
_cell.length_b   1.000
_cell.length_c   1.000
_cell.angle_alpha   90.00
_cell.angle_beta   90.00
_cell.angle_gamma   90.00
#
_symmetry.space_group_name_H-M   'P 1'
#
loop_
_entity.id
_entity.type
_entity.pdbx_description
1 polymer ?
#
loop_
_entity_poly.entity_id
_entity_poly.type
_entity_poly.pdbx_seq_one_letter_code
_entity_poly.pdbx_strand_id
1 'polypeptide(L)'
;AYAKAAIPKPILAETNFVMRTLSDDDQAFMRKAILVGLERGGSVGRTPSELARLAEGRGHRFVIHQVASAGMKDGSVTLPLGSVKVQPGTRMRFFVREPNHGKKEVGALWMGYMKRVLEETMLGGGKEMFSPAAAFMYTTLDRGTKFFGGKPGFESRSVSEYVPSVPSISGFFSNGVLGKLDDEDVSSNLANQVHGSASSYVLIGSASRRPIYSPAQAAAEREEALRKKEDEAARNAEESKRDSRTKSLMGLDAKAPRQPNGELLLKRREVQSGRAMTVSTVEWSVADKTAVPTSTLEGFMWDKETEVDRFRERVPLSNLVSQCRLSVSDPTLPKPRDWIGPVREEILSKGFAVIPECKRSDPTTGALRKRYDVGKLVKQYVKAGASALSVNCDAVLYGGKLEDITVARNTASSVAADLGGEEGLAAPPILASDLILYPYQLYKFSLAGADAINLVAGALTSKDLLYLTKIASSLKLQALVCVTSTFQIDEATKLSKGTVSALVVSNRELEDFTFDTSGRQALELLRSEALAAFREKHGNDVPILVEGQVGLIEGSYVEEIKSAGANGAIVGSGIAADSSDETRAKLDGLREMSWAPVS
;
A
#
# COMPACT_ATOMS: atom_id res chain seq x y z
N ALA A 1 -53.08 13.65 12.87
CA ALA A 1 -53.07 12.25 12.40
C ALA A 1 -51.79 12.00 11.63
N TYR A 2 -50.99 11.01 12.02
CA TYR A 2 -49.73 10.68 11.34
C TYR A 2 -50.05 9.97 10.02
N ALA A 3 -49.47 10.42 8.90
CA ALA A 3 -49.58 9.71 7.62
C ALA A 3 -48.67 8.48 7.64
N LYS A 4 -49.26 7.27 7.72
CA LYS A 4 -48.53 6.01 7.56
C LYS A 4 -48.66 5.51 6.12
N ALA A 5 -47.54 5.24 5.47
CA ALA A 5 -47.49 4.52 4.20
C ALA A 5 -46.78 3.18 4.41
N ALA A 6 -47.35 2.08 3.88
CA ALA A 6 -46.75 0.75 3.94
C ALA A 6 -45.79 0.57 2.75
N ILE A 7 -44.55 0.16 3.03
CA ILE A 7 -43.46 0.04 2.04
C ILE A 7 -43.21 -1.45 1.73
N PRO A 8 -42.95 -1.84 0.46
CA PRO A 8 -42.52 -3.20 0.14
C PRO A 8 -41.15 -3.52 0.76
N LYS A 9 -41.00 -4.75 1.27
CA LYS A 9 -39.89 -5.22 2.12
C LYS A 9 -38.43 -5.19 1.60
N PRO A 10 -38.05 -5.04 0.31
CA PRO A 10 -36.66 -5.34 -0.09
C PRO A 10 -35.57 -4.43 0.50
N ILE A 11 -35.78 -3.11 0.62
CA ILE A 11 -34.73 -2.18 1.09
C ILE A 11 -34.62 -2.15 2.63
N LEU A 12 -35.73 -2.41 3.34
CA LEU A 12 -35.74 -2.58 4.80
C LEU A 12 -35.21 -3.97 5.22
N ALA A 13 -35.25 -4.97 4.32
CA ALA A 13 -34.77 -6.33 4.59
C ALA A 13 -33.24 -6.42 4.63
N GLU A 14 -32.53 -5.74 3.72
CA GLU A 14 -31.06 -5.67 3.76
C GLU A 14 -30.56 -4.92 5.01
N THR A 15 -31.24 -3.81 5.35
CA THR A 15 -30.95 -3.06 6.58
C THR A 15 -31.25 -3.91 7.83
N ASN A 16 -32.28 -4.77 7.80
CA ASN A 16 -32.59 -5.70 8.89
C ASN A 16 -31.55 -6.82 9.06
N PHE A 17 -30.91 -7.31 7.99
CA PHE A 17 -29.85 -8.31 8.10
C PHE A 17 -28.60 -7.72 8.75
N VAL A 18 -28.23 -6.49 8.38
CA VAL A 18 -27.11 -5.76 8.99
C VAL A 18 -27.44 -5.30 10.42
N MET A 19 -28.71 -4.93 10.70
CA MET A 19 -29.11 -4.50 12.04
C MET A 19 -29.23 -5.66 13.04
N ARG A 20 -29.53 -6.88 12.61
CA ARG A 20 -29.57 -8.08 13.49
C ARG A 20 -28.21 -8.44 14.08
N THR A 21 -27.12 -8.02 13.45
CA THR A 21 -25.75 -8.20 13.95
C THR A 21 -25.26 -7.04 14.83
N LEU A 22 -26.12 -6.04 15.08
CA LEU A 22 -25.80 -4.83 15.85
C LEU A 22 -26.56 -4.81 17.19
N SER A 23 -25.96 -4.16 18.19
CA SER A 23 -26.57 -3.95 19.51
C SER A 23 -27.86 -3.13 19.43
N ASP A 24 -28.76 -3.26 20.42
CA ASP A 24 -30.04 -2.53 20.42
C ASP A 24 -29.86 -1.00 20.33
N ASP A 25 -28.78 -0.46 20.91
CA ASP A 25 -28.43 0.96 20.85
C ASP A 25 -27.93 1.37 19.45
N ASP A 26 -27.13 0.53 18.79
CA ASP A 26 -26.69 0.73 17.40
C ASP A 26 -27.86 0.62 16.40
N GLN A 27 -28.81 -0.25 16.67
CA GLN A 27 -30.05 -0.34 15.89
C GLN A 27 -30.89 0.93 16.07
N ALA A 28 -31.01 1.45 17.29
CA ALA A 28 -31.71 2.71 17.56
C ALA A 28 -31.02 3.93 16.89
N PHE A 29 -29.69 3.90 16.79
CA PHE A 29 -28.88 4.90 16.10
C PHE A 29 -29.01 4.83 14.57
N MET A 30 -28.93 3.63 13.97
CA MET A 30 -29.11 3.43 12.53
C MET A 30 -30.50 3.88 12.05
N ARG A 31 -31.52 3.71 12.90
CA ARG A 31 -32.89 4.23 12.65
C ARG A 31 -32.95 5.76 12.50
N LYS A 32 -32.01 6.51 13.08
CA LYS A 32 -31.90 7.99 12.98
C LYS A 32 -30.96 8.46 11.86
N ALA A 33 -30.20 7.55 11.26
CA ALA A 33 -29.24 7.82 10.17
C ALA A 33 -29.84 7.63 8.77
N ILE A 34 -31.12 7.22 8.70
CA ILE A 34 -31.87 7.09 7.45
C ILE A 34 -32.21 8.49 6.92
N LEU A 35 -31.88 8.74 5.66
CA LEU A 35 -32.23 9.96 4.94
C LEU A 35 -33.27 9.62 3.87
N VAL A 36 -34.24 10.51 3.67
CA VAL A 36 -35.29 10.37 2.64
C VAL A 36 -35.18 11.54 1.67
N GLY A 37 -34.86 11.23 0.42
CA GLY A 37 -35.00 12.16 -0.69
C GLY A 37 -36.46 12.20 -1.16
N LEU A 38 -37.07 13.38 -1.09
CA LEU A 38 -38.39 13.63 -1.63
C LEU A 38 -38.25 14.38 -2.95
N GLU A 39 -38.89 13.88 -3.99
CA GLU A 39 -38.94 14.59 -5.27
C GLU A 39 -39.68 15.92 -5.07
N ARG A 40 -39.10 17.05 -5.53
CA ARG A 40 -39.82 18.33 -5.50
C ARG A 40 -41.08 18.18 -6.35
N GLY A 41 -42.24 18.30 -5.71
CA GLY A 41 -43.54 18.38 -6.38
C GLY A 41 -43.68 19.69 -7.16
N GLY A 42 -43.06 19.74 -8.33
CA GLY A 42 -43.49 20.55 -9.46
C GLY A 42 -44.02 19.57 -10.50
N SER A 43 -45.19 19.86 -11.08
CA SER A 43 -45.91 19.04 -12.05
C SER A 43 -44.99 18.18 -12.94
N VAL A 44 -45.24 16.87 -12.94
CA VAL A 44 -44.72 15.93 -13.93
C VAL A 44 -44.83 16.57 -15.32
N GLY A 45 -43.72 16.57 -16.06
CA GLY A 45 -43.49 17.42 -17.23
C GLY A 45 -44.69 17.54 -18.15
N ARG A 46 -45.23 18.75 -18.26
CA ARG A 46 -46.30 19.09 -19.20
C ARG A 46 -45.76 19.66 -20.50
N THR A 47 -44.49 20.05 -20.52
CA THR A 47 -43.86 20.62 -21.72
C THR A 47 -42.99 19.58 -22.43
N PRO A 48 -42.96 19.57 -23.77
CA PRO A 48 -42.09 18.68 -24.55
C PRO A 48 -40.61 18.77 -24.15
N SER A 49 -40.17 19.95 -23.71
CA SER A 49 -38.79 20.21 -23.25
C SER A 49 -38.43 19.49 -21.94
N GLU A 50 -39.39 19.27 -21.04
CA GLU A 50 -39.17 18.53 -19.79
C GLU A 50 -39.12 17.02 -20.00
N LEU A 51 -39.95 16.50 -20.93
CA LEU A 51 -39.94 15.09 -21.32
C LEU A 51 -38.65 14.70 -22.05
N ALA A 52 -38.12 15.58 -22.90
CA ALA A 52 -36.84 15.37 -23.58
C ALA A 52 -35.66 15.26 -22.59
N ARG A 53 -35.63 16.08 -21.54
CA ARG A 53 -34.61 16.01 -20.49
C ARG A 53 -34.68 14.74 -19.62
N LEU A 54 -35.89 14.22 -19.39
CA LEU A 54 -36.12 12.96 -18.68
C LEU A 54 -35.63 11.75 -19.49
N ALA A 55 -35.80 11.76 -20.81
CA ALA A 55 -35.33 10.70 -21.70
C ALA A 55 -33.80 10.58 -21.75
N GLU A 56 -33.07 11.68 -21.52
CA GLU A 56 -31.60 11.69 -21.43
C GLU A 56 -31.06 11.35 -20.03
N GLY A 57 -31.92 10.98 -19.07
CA GLY A 57 -31.52 10.68 -17.69
C GLY A 57 -31.12 11.90 -16.86
N ARG A 58 -31.38 13.12 -17.34
CA ARG A 58 -31.01 14.38 -16.68
C ARG A 58 -32.20 15.09 -16.06
N GLY A 59 -32.78 14.49 -15.01
CA GLY A 59 -33.77 15.22 -14.21
C GLY A 59 -34.42 14.46 -13.08
N HIS A 60 -33.79 14.44 -11.90
CA HIS A 60 -34.52 14.43 -10.62
C HIS A 60 -33.74 15.27 -9.60
N ARG A 61 -34.36 16.32 -9.04
CA ARG A 61 -33.86 17.00 -7.83
C ARG A 61 -34.66 16.50 -6.64
N PHE A 62 -34.07 15.57 -5.91
CA PHE A 62 -34.56 15.17 -4.59
C PHE A 62 -34.11 16.21 -3.56
N VAL A 63 -35.01 16.63 -2.67
CA VAL A 63 -34.62 17.34 -1.45
C VAL A 63 -34.44 16.28 -0.37
N ILE A 64 -33.26 16.23 0.21
CA ILE A 64 -32.91 15.24 1.23
C ILE A 64 -33.39 15.75 2.58
N HIS A 65 -34.23 14.94 3.23
CA HIS A 65 -34.74 15.20 4.56
C HIS A 65 -34.26 14.12 5.52
N GLN A 66 -33.96 14.52 6.75
CA GLN A 66 -33.65 13.58 7.82
C GLN A 66 -34.94 12.94 8.35
N VAL A 67 -34.90 11.64 8.60
CA VAL A 67 -36.01 10.89 9.21
C VAL A 67 -36.02 11.11 10.72
N ALA A 68 -37.19 11.39 11.28
CA ALA A 68 -37.37 11.52 12.73
C ALA A 68 -37.54 10.14 13.41
N SER A 69 -38.28 9.22 12.78
CA SER A 69 -38.39 7.82 13.24
C SER A 69 -38.85 6.89 12.11
N ALA A 70 -38.57 5.58 12.21
CA ALA A 70 -39.04 4.57 11.25
C ALA A 70 -39.59 3.32 11.98
N GLY A 71 -40.78 2.87 11.60
CA GLY A 71 -41.48 1.68 12.09
C GLY A 71 -41.17 0.46 11.23
N MET A 72 -40.41 -0.50 11.77
CA MET A 72 -39.91 -1.64 10.99
C MET A 72 -40.94 -2.77 10.81
N LYS A 73 -41.97 -2.87 11.68
CA LYS A 73 -43.02 -3.89 11.57
C LYS A 73 -44.03 -3.57 10.46
N ASP A 74 -44.34 -2.30 10.27
CA ASP A 74 -45.32 -1.81 9.30
C ASP A 74 -44.68 -1.06 8.13
N GLY A 75 -43.37 -0.83 8.17
CA GLY A 75 -42.62 -0.09 7.16
C GLY A 75 -42.85 1.42 7.19
N SER A 76 -43.41 1.97 8.27
CA SER A 76 -43.75 3.40 8.36
C SER A 76 -42.52 4.29 8.59
N VAL A 77 -42.55 5.54 8.12
CA VAL A 77 -41.47 6.53 8.31
C VAL A 77 -42.07 7.88 8.71
N THR A 78 -41.55 8.50 9.76
CA THR A 78 -42.01 9.78 10.32
C THR A 78 -40.98 10.87 10.05
N LEU A 79 -41.43 12.01 9.52
CA LEU A 79 -40.60 13.20 9.29
C LEU A 79 -40.78 14.23 10.43
N PRO A 80 -39.81 15.13 10.68
CA PRO A 80 -39.92 16.15 11.71
C PRO A 80 -41.16 17.05 11.51
N LEU A 81 -41.85 17.39 12.59
CA LEU A 81 -43.06 18.24 12.57
C LEU A 81 -42.80 19.58 11.86
N GLY A 82 -43.67 19.94 10.91
CA GLY A 82 -43.60 21.19 10.16
C GLY A 82 -42.63 21.23 8.98
N SER A 83 -41.85 20.17 8.75
CA SER A 83 -40.75 20.20 7.77
C SER A 83 -41.15 19.89 6.33
N VAL A 84 -42.16 19.05 6.08
CA VAL A 84 -42.57 18.67 4.71
C VAL A 84 -44.05 18.27 4.61
N LYS A 85 -44.76 18.75 3.58
CA LYS A 85 -46.09 18.23 3.17
C LYS A 85 -45.91 17.14 2.11
N VAL A 86 -46.15 15.89 2.48
CA VAL A 86 -46.14 14.74 1.55
C VAL A 86 -47.55 14.52 1.01
N GLN A 87 -47.73 14.53 -0.31
CA GLN A 87 -49.02 14.26 -0.96
C GLN A 87 -49.06 12.83 -1.53
N PRO A 88 -50.25 12.21 -1.65
CA PRO A 88 -50.39 10.94 -2.35
C PRO A 88 -49.81 11.05 -3.79
N GLY A 89 -48.92 10.12 -4.16
CA GLY A 89 -48.24 10.10 -5.46
C GLY A 89 -46.83 10.72 -5.49
N THR A 90 -46.34 11.30 -4.39
CA THR A 90 -44.94 11.79 -4.29
C THR A 90 -43.94 10.64 -4.36
N ARG A 91 -42.93 10.71 -5.24
CA ARG A 91 -41.84 9.72 -5.29
C ARG A 91 -40.80 9.99 -4.20
N MET A 92 -40.37 8.91 -3.53
CA MET A 92 -39.39 8.93 -2.45
C MET A 92 -38.19 8.04 -2.78
N ARG A 93 -37.00 8.43 -2.32
CA ARG A 93 -35.77 7.62 -2.39
C ARG A 93 -35.07 7.59 -1.05
N PHE A 94 -34.67 6.42 -0.57
CA PHE A 94 -33.99 6.26 0.71
C PHE A 94 -32.47 6.26 0.51
N PHE A 95 -31.75 6.94 1.40
CA PHE A 95 -30.30 6.96 1.46
C PHE A 95 -29.83 6.55 2.86
N VAL A 96 -28.69 5.87 2.94
CA VAL A 96 -28.02 5.54 4.19
C VAL A 96 -26.66 6.24 4.16
N ARG A 97 -26.35 7.04 5.18
CA ARG A 97 -25.04 7.71 5.28
C ARG A 97 -23.95 6.65 5.45
N GLU A 98 -22.76 6.87 4.88
CA GLU A 98 -21.63 5.94 5.06
C GLU A 98 -21.37 5.71 6.56
N PRO A 99 -21.49 4.46 7.05
CA PRO A 99 -21.54 4.16 8.50
C PRO A 99 -20.31 4.66 9.26
N ASN A 100 -19.14 4.57 8.62
CA ASN A 100 -17.86 4.90 9.22
C ASN A 100 -17.59 6.40 9.28
N HIS A 101 -18.09 7.17 8.30
CA HIS A 101 -17.94 8.62 8.28
C HIS A 101 -18.89 9.28 9.29
N GLY A 102 -20.16 8.85 9.31
CA GLY A 102 -21.16 9.38 10.24
C GLY A 102 -20.82 9.13 11.72
N LYS A 103 -20.25 7.96 12.06
CA LYS A 103 -19.81 7.66 13.43
C LYS A 103 -18.56 8.47 13.83
N LYS A 104 -17.59 8.64 12.93
CA LYS A 104 -16.36 9.40 13.20
C LYS A 104 -16.61 10.90 13.34
N GLU A 105 -17.46 11.47 12.49
CA GLU A 105 -17.75 12.90 12.46
C GLU A 105 -18.58 13.35 13.67
N VAL A 106 -19.59 12.56 14.06
CA VAL A 106 -20.39 12.82 15.28
C VAL A 106 -19.56 12.66 16.55
N GLY A 107 -18.71 11.64 16.61
CA GLY A 107 -17.76 11.47 17.71
C GLY A 107 -16.78 12.64 17.80
N ALA A 108 -16.11 13.00 16.71
CA ALA A 108 -15.09 14.04 16.71
C ALA A 108 -15.65 15.44 17.07
N LEU A 109 -16.82 15.81 16.54
CA LEU A 109 -17.42 17.13 16.78
C LEU A 109 -17.97 17.27 18.21
N TRP A 110 -18.63 16.25 18.73
CA TRP A 110 -19.14 16.25 20.10
C TRP A 110 -18.02 16.23 21.14
N MET A 111 -17.01 15.39 20.91
CA MET A 111 -15.84 15.27 21.80
C MET A 111 -15.00 16.54 21.80
N GLY A 112 -14.75 17.14 20.63
CA GLY A 112 -13.99 18.39 20.52
C GLY A 112 -14.64 19.57 21.23
N TYR A 113 -15.97 19.69 21.15
CA TYR A 113 -16.72 20.73 21.85
C TYR A 113 -16.70 20.54 23.38
N MET A 114 -17.00 19.34 23.87
CA MET A 114 -17.01 19.06 25.32
C MET A 114 -15.61 19.20 25.94
N LYS A 115 -14.57 18.80 25.21
CA LYS A 115 -13.18 18.95 25.63
C LYS A 115 -12.80 20.40 25.88
N ARG A 116 -13.07 21.31 24.93
CA ARG A 116 -12.71 22.73 25.06
C ARG A 116 -13.44 23.39 26.22
N VAL A 117 -14.73 23.10 26.40
CA VAL A 117 -15.54 23.63 27.52
C VAL A 117 -15.01 23.13 28.86
N LEU A 118 -14.64 21.86 28.95
CA LEU A 118 -14.14 21.26 30.19
C LEU A 118 -12.74 21.77 30.57
N GLU A 119 -11.84 21.90 29.59
CA GLU A 119 -10.49 22.47 29.78
C GLU A 119 -10.54 23.92 30.27
N GLU A 120 -11.35 24.77 29.64
CA GLU A 120 -11.52 26.17 30.04
C GLU A 120 -12.11 26.30 31.45
N THR A 121 -13.05 25.40 31.80
CA THR A 121 -13.70 25.39 33.12
C THR A 121 -12.75 24.91 34.23
N MET A 122 -11.95 23.87 33.97
CA MET A 122 -11.08 23.24 34.97
C MET A 122 -9.82 24.05 35.28
N LEU A 123 -9.23 24.67 34.25
CA LEU A 123 -7.91 25.30 34.34
C LEU A 123 -7.97 26.82 34.42
N GLY A 124 -9.15 27.41 34.20
CA GLY A 124 -9.36 28.85 34.17
C GLY A 124 -8.71 29.49 32.94
N GLY A 125 -9.47 30.29 32.20
CA GLY A 125 -8.96 31.01 31.04
C GLY A 125 -7.99 32.14 31.41
N GLY A 126 -6.75 31.84 31.80
CA GLY A 126 -5.64 32.78 31.74
C GLY A 126 -4.63 32.82 32.89
N LYS A 127 -3.35 32.68 32.48
CA LYS A 127 -2.06 33.11 33.10
C LYS A 127 -1.53 32.44 34.38
N GLU A 128 -0.55 31.59 34.10
CA GLU A 128 0.66 31.19 34.85
C GLU A 128 0.63 30.16 36.00
N MET A 129 1.39 29.10 35.71
CA MET A 129 2.27 28.32 36.59
C MET A 129 1.67 27.27 37.54
N PHE A 130 0.52 26.69 37.19
CA PHE A 130 0.09 25.43 37.78
C PHE A 130 -0.18 24.38 36.70
N SER A 131 0.78 23.48 36.47
CA SER A 131 0.59 22.27 35.67
C SER A 131 0.19 21.14 36.63
N PRO A 132 -1.11 20.83 36.76
CA PRO A 132 -1.55 19.77 37.67
C PRO A 132 -0.94 18.42 37.26
N ALA A 133 -0.34 17.74 38.23
CA ALA A 133 0.16 16.38 38.04
C ALA A 133 -0.95 15.33 38.17
N ALA A 134 -2.03 15.68 38.89
CA ALA A 134 -3.26 14.91 38.95
C ALA A 134 -4.47 15.80 39.30
N ALA A 135 -5.69 15.28 39.17
CA ALA A 135 -6.91 15.87 39.72
C ALA A 135 -7.73 14.84 40.47
N PHE A 136 -8.48 15.30 41.47
CA PHE A 136 -9.43 14.51 42.23
C PHE A 136 -10.83 15.09 42.05
N MET A 137 -11.75 14.29 41.50
CA MET A 137 -13.13 14.72 41.22
C MET A 137 -14.12 14.11 42.19
N TYR A 138 -14.95 14.97 42.78
CA TYR A 138 -16.07 14.59 43.62
C TYR A 138 -17.35 14.76 42.83
N THR A 139 -17.98 13.63 42.47
CA THR A 139 -19.24 13.65 41.74
C THR A 139 -20.41 13.36 42.68
N THR A 140 -21.47 14.17 42.55
CA THR A 140 -22.70 14.01 43.33
C THR A 140 -23.81 13.43 42.44
N LEU A 141 -24.54 12.43 42.93
CA LEU A 141 -25.72 11.79 42.29
C LEU A 141 -25.42 11.02 40.97
N ASP A 142 -26.49 10.47 40.36
CA ASP A 142 -26.54 9.71 39.08
C ASP A 142 -25.84 10.37 37.87
N ARG A 143 -25.44 11.64 38.01
CA ARG A 143 -24.71 12.38 36.98
C ARG A 143 -23.25 11.96 36.89
N GLY A 144 -22.64 11.52 37.99
CA GLY A 144 -21.33 10.88 37.95
C GLY A 144 -21.37 9.66 37.02
N THR A 145 -22.35 8.79 37.22
CA THR A 145 -22.60 7.64 36.35
C THR A 145 -22.71 8.08 34.89
N LYS A 146 -23.53 9.10 34.56
CA LYS A 146 -23.63 9.60 33.17
C LYS A 146 -22.34 10.20 32.61
N PHE A 147 -21.60 10.99 33.40
CA PHE A 147 -20.33 11.58 32.98
C PHE A 147 -19.27 10.51 32.69
N PHE A 148 -19.30 9.41 33.44
CA PHE A 148 -18.47 8.22 33.25
C PHE A 148 -19.15 7.11 32.43
N GLY A 149 -20.14 7.43 31.59
CA GLY A 149 -20.71 6.48 30.61
C GLY A 149 -21.59 5.36 31.19
N GLY A 150 -22.16 5.57 32.37
CA GLY A 150 -23.20 4.74 33.01
C GLY A 150 -22.69 3.54 33.80
N LYS A 151 -21.38 3.35 33.93
CA LYS A 151 -20.81 2.15 34.58
C LYS A 151 -20.34 2.43 36.02
N PRO A 152 -20.68 1.57 36.99
CA PRO A 152 -20.14 1.68 38.34
C PRO A 152 -18.64 1.32 38.33
N GLY A 153 -17.79 2.22 38.85
CA GLY A 153 -16.37 1.95 39.09
C GLY A 153 -15.44 2.09 37.89
N PHE A 154 -15.54 3.16 37.10
CA PHE A 154 -14.58 3.41 36.02
C PHE A 154 -13.43 4.32 36.43
N GLU A 155 -12.22 3.85 36.11
CA GLU A 155 -10.90 4.40 36.37
C GLU A 155 -10.61 5.74 35.70
N SER A 156 -9.53 6.35 36.20
CA SER A 156 -8.93 7.64 35.87
C SER A 156 -8.68 7.96 34.40
N ARG A 157 -8.68 6.95 33.53
CA ARG A 157 -8.25 7.02 32.13
C ARG A 157 -9.26 7.75 31.26
N SER A 158 -10.55 7.46 31.42
CA SER A 158 -11.56 8.02 30.54
C SER A 158 -11.59 9.53 30.64
N VAL A 159 -11.49 10.11 31.84
CA VAL A 159 -11.57 11.58 32.01
C VAL A 159 -10.26 12.29 31.67
N SER A 160 -9.08 11.69 31.94
CA SER A 160 -7.80 12.28 31.55
C SER A 160 -7.62 12.40 30.03
N GLU A 161 -8.26 11.53 29.24
CA GLU A 161 -8.32 11.67 27.77
C GLU A 161 -9.05 12.94 27.30
N TYR A 162 -10.04 13.43 28.08
CA TYR A 162 -10.76 14.68 27.78
C TYR A 162 -10.02 15.93 28.26
N VAL A 163 -9.05 15.80 29.18
CA VAL A 163 -8.25 16.93 29.71
C VAL A 163 -6.77 16.52 29.71
N PRO A 164 -6.10 16.48 28.55
CA PRO A 164 -4.75 15.93 28.39
C PRO A 164 -3.67 16.70 29.17
N SER A 165 -3.98 17.93 29.58
CA SER A 165 -3.13 18.74 30.45
C SER A 165 -3.10 18.26 31.90
N VAL A 166 -3.97 17.32 32.30
CA VAL A 166 -3.97 16.68 33.62
C VAL A 166 -3.66 15.18 33.42
N PRO A 167 -2.45 14.70 33.76
CA PRO A 167 -2.00 13.35 33.42
C PRO A 167 -2.83 12.22 34.06
N SER A 168 -3.43 12.47 35.22
CA SER A 168 -4.23 11.49 35.96
C SER A 168 -5.38 12.15 36.72
N ILE A 169 -6.59 11.61 36.58
CA ILE A 169 -7.79 12.15 37.24
C ILE A 169 -8.45 11.02 38.02
N SER A 170 -8.46 11.04 39.35
CA SER A 170 -9.20 10.04 40.15
C SER A 170 -10.53 10.62 40.64
N GLY A 171 -11.54 9.79 40.88
CA GLY A 171 -12.83 10.28 41.39
C GLY A 171 -13.58 9.28 42.26
N PHE A 172 -14.42 9.82 43.15
CA PHE A 172 -15.30 9.04 44.03
C PHE A 172 -16.74 9.52 43.88
N PHE A 173 -17.67 8.56 43.91
CA PHE A 173 -19.11 8.84 43.87
C PHE A 173 -19.62 9.05 45.30
N SER A 174 -20.19 10.21 45.57
CA SER A 174 -20.92 10.45 46.82
C SER A 174 -22.41 10.52 46.51
N ASN A 175 -23.21 9.68 47.17
CA ASN A 175 -24.67 9.70 47.08
C ASN A 175 -25.32 10.78 47.98
N GLY A 176 -24.55 11.81 48.36
CA GLY A 176 -25.00 12.93 49.18
C GLY A 176 -24.60 14.27 48.56
N VAL A 177 -25.19 15.36 49.05
CA VAL A 177 -24.68 16.71 48.76
C VAL A 177 -23.36 16.87 49.51
N LEU A 178 -22.26 17.13 48.80
CA LEU A 178 -21.02 17.54 49.45
C LEU A 178 -21.26 18.93 50.06
N GLY A 179 -21.44 18.96 51.38
CA GLY A 179 -21.41 20.21 52.13
C GLY A 179 -20.05 20.89 52.02
N LYS A 180 -20.01 22.20 52.27
CA LYS A 180 -18.73 22.89 52.43
C LYS A 180 -17.96 22.19 53.55
N LEU A 181 -16.71 21.79 53.29
CA LEU A 181 -15.76 21.66 54.39
C LEU A 181 -15.59 23.09 54.93
N ASP A 182 -15.97 23.28 56.18
CA ASP A 182 -16.04 24.57 56.86
C ASP A 182 -14.86 25.49 56.52
N ASP A 183 -15.12 26.68 55.96
CA ASP A 183 -15.23 27.87 56.81
C ASP A 183 -15.83 29.07 56.04
N GLU A 184 -16.26 30.05 56.83
CA GLU A 184 -16.99 31.26 56.47
C GLU A 184 -16.26 32.18 55.46
N ASP A 185 -17.04 33.03 54.78
CA ASP A 185 -16.59 34.16 53.96
C ASP A 185 -15.69 33.92 52.74
N VAL A 186 -16.30 33.49 51.62
CA VAL A 186 -16.08 34.15 50.31
C VAL A 186 -17.37 34.13 49.50
N SER A 187 -17.92 35.32 49.25
CA SER A 187 -18.99 35.55 48.29
C SER A 187 -18.51 35.35 46.85
N SER A 188 -19.40 34.80 46.01
CA SER A 188 -19.38 34.76 44.54
C SER A 188 -18.47 33.73 43.85
N ASN A 189 -19.14 32.79 43.14
CA ASN A 189 -18.64 31.74 42.24
C ASN A 189 -17.70 30.69 42.85
N LEU A 190 -18.19 29.46 43.04
CA LEU A 190 -17.33 28.31 43.36
C LEU A 190 -16.33 28.08 42.22
N ALA A 191 -15.08 28.52 42.40
CA ALA A 191 -14.00 28.37 41.42
C ALA A 191 -13.63 26.91 41.09
N ASN A 192 -14.11 25.96 41.89
CA ASN A 192 -13.80 24.53 41.78
C ASN A 192 -15.03 23.68 41.40
N GLN A 193 -16.06 24.30 40.83
CA GLN A 193 -17.22 23.59 40.26
C GLN A 193 -17.12 23.52 38.74
N VAL A 194 -17.46 22.36 38.19
CA VAL A 194 -17.60 22.23 36.74
C VAL A 194 -18.89 22.94 36.31
N HIS A 195 -18.80 23.91 35.40
CA HIS A 195 -19.92 24.73 34.93
C HIS A 195 -21.13 23.85 34.55
N GLY A 196 -22.29 24.15 35.14
CA GLY A 196 -23.53 23.39 34.94
C GLY A 196 -23.64 22.07 35.73
N SER A 197 -22.67 21.77 36.61
CA SER A 197 -22.64 20.57 37.47
C SER A 197 -22.60 20.93 38.96
N ALA A 198 -23.12 20.01 39.77
CA ALA A 198 -22.93 20.01 41.23
C ALA A 198 -21.61 19.31 41.66
N SER A 199 -20.83 18.82 40.69
CA SER A 199 -19.52 18.18 40.93
C SER A 199 -18.44 19.21 41.25
N SER A 200 -17.61 18.88 42.24
CA SER A 200 -16.46 19.68 42.66
C SER A 200 -15.16 18.94 42.33
N TYR A 201 -14.05 19.67 42.14
CA TYR A 201 -12.74 19.07 41.90
C TYR A 201 -11.63 19.73 42.71
N VAL A 202 -10.53 19.00 42.88
CA VAL A 202 -9.28 19.48 43.47
C VAL A 202 -8.14 19.11 42.53
N LEU A 203 -7.29 20.06 42.18
CA LEU A 203 -6.11 19.81 41.37
C LEU A 203 -4.88 19.61 42.27
N ILE A 204 -4.03 18.64 41.92
CA ILE A 204 -2.85 18.25 42.70
C ILE A 204 -1.60 18.56 41.87
N GLY A 205 -0.69 19.37 42.42
CA GLY A 205 0.62 19.65 41.83
C GLY A 205 1.67 18.62 42.26
N SER A 206 2.70 18.41 41.44
CA SER A 206 3.88 17.61 41.80
C SER A 206 5.12 18.49 41.85
N ALA A 207 5.83 18.47 42.98
CA ALA A 207 7.09 19.19 43.14
C ALA A 207 8.17 18.72 42.14
N SER A 208 8.11 17.46 41.69
CA SER A 208 9.05 16.91 40.70
C SER A 208 8.68 17.22 39.25
N ARG A 209 7.53 17.85 39.01
CA ARG A 209 6.92 18.08 37.67
C ARG A 209 6.73 16.81 36.82
N ARG A 210 6.92 15.62 37.40
CA ARG A 210 6.68 14.36 36.70
C ARG A 210 5.19 14.01 36.74
N PRO A 211 4.61 13.55 35.62
CA PRO A 211 3.23 13.08 35.59
C PRO A 211 3.07 11.84 36.46
N ILE A 212 1.96 11.77 37.21
CA ILE A 212 1.59 10.59 37.98
C ILE A 212 0.63 9.79 37.11
N TYR A 213 1.00 8.59 36.69
CA TYR A 213 0.13 7.75 35.86
C TYR A 213 -0.78 6.86 36.71
N SER A 214 -1.98 6.56 36.21
CA SER A 214 -2.82 5.55 36.84
C SER A 214 -2.22 4.14 36.67
N PRO A 215 -2.53 3.18 37.56
CA PRO A 215 -2.09 1.80 37.43
C PRO A 215 -2.44 1.16 36.07
N ALA A 216 -3.61 1.50 35.51
CA ALA A 216 -4.03 1.04 34.19
C ALA A 216 -3.27 1.68 33.02
N GLN A 217 -2.79 2.92 33.17
CA GLN A 217 -1.99 3.61 32.15
C GLN A 217 -0.55 3.08 32.13
N ALA A 218 0.00 2.77 33.31
CA ALA A 218 1.27 2.04 33.42
C ALA A 218 1.18 0.61 32.85
N ALA A 219 0.01 -0.05 32.98
CA ALA A 219 -0.25 -1.34 32.36
C ALA A 219 -0.39 -1.23 30.82
N ALA A 220 -1.04 -0.19 30.31
CA ALA A 220 -1.20 0.05 28.87
C ALA A 220 0.12 0.37 28.17
N GLU A 221 1.03 1.13 28.80
CA GLU A 221 2.38 1.35 28.24
C GLU A 221 3.21 0.05 28.20
N ARG A 222 3.06 -0.82 29.22
CA ARG A 222 3.63 -2.17 29.18
C ARG A 222 3.02 -3.03 28.08
N GLU A 223 1.72 -2.92 27.86
CA GLU A 223 0.99 -3.65 26.83
C GLU A 223 1.35 -3.15 25.41
N GLU A 224 1.59 -1.84 25.23
CA GLU A 224 2.07 -1.26 23.97
C GLU A 224 3.51 -1.69 23.65
N ALA A 225 4.37 -1.78 24.67
CA ALA A 225 5.71 -2.35 24.53
C ALA A 225 5.67 -3.85 24.17
N LEU A 226 4.68 -4.59 24.70
CA LEU A 226 4.40 -5.97 24.34
C LEU A 226 3.87 -6.08 22.90
N ARG A 227 2.94 -5.22 22.48
CA ARG A 227 2.45 -5.17 21.09
C ARG A 227 3.55 -4.87 20.08
N LYS A 228 4.50 -3.98 20.39
CA LYS A 228 5.66 -3.74 19.51
C LYS A 228 6.53 -4.99 19.36
N LYS A 229 6.71 -5.77 20.43
CA LYS A 229 7.39 -7.07 20.37
C LYS A 229 6.57 -8.12 19.61
N GLU A 230 5.25 -8.11 19.76
CA GLU A 230 4.34 -9.00 19.02
C GLU A 230 4.27 -8.67 17.53
N ASP A 231 4.31 -7.40 17.14
CA ASP A 231 4.40 -6.96 15.73
C ASP A 231 5.73 -7.36 15.09
N GLU A 232 6.83 -7.29 15.84
CA GLU A 232 8.14 -7.77 15.42
C GLU A 232 8.14 -9.31 15.29
N ALA A 233 7.52 -10.01 16.24
CA ALA A 233 7.34 -11.47 16.18
C ALA A 233 6.39 -11.89 15.04
N ALA A 234 5.33 -11.12 14.76
CA ALA A 234 4.40 -11.35 13.67
C ALA A 234 5.06 -11.18 12.30
N ARG A 235 5.92 -10.15 12.13
CA ARG A 235 6.76 -10.00 10.94
C ARG A 235 7.70 -11.18 10.74
N ASN A 236 8.37 -11.62 11.81
CA ASN A 236 9.26 -12.78 11.76
C ASN A 236 8.49 -14.08 11.47
N ALA A 237 7.26 -14.22 11.98
CA ALA A 237 6.39 -15.35 11.70
C ALA A 237 5.84 -15.33 10.26
N GLU A 238 5.61 -14.15 9.68
CA GLU A 238 5.22 -13.98 8.28
C GLU A 238 6.40 -14.32 7.35
N GLU A 239 7.62 -13.93 7.71
CA GLU A 239 8.87 -14.28 7.01
C GLU A 239 9.12 -15.80 7.08
N SER A 240 8.91 -16.43 8.25
CA SER A 240 9.00 -17.89 8.40
C SER A 240 7.92 -18.67 7.63
N LYS A 241 6.69 -18.17 7.58
CA LYS A 241 5.61 -18.75 6.76
C LYS A 241 5.85 -18.60 5.26
N ARG A 242 6.54 -17.54 4.83
CA ARG A 242 6.97 -17.36 3.43
C ARG A 242 8.06 -18.36 3.08
N ASP A 243 9.10 -18.45 3.91
CA ASP A 243 10.19 -19.43 3.70
C ASP A 243 9.66 -20.87 3.64
N SER A 244 8.67 -21.22 4.46
CA SER A 244 8.06 -22.56 4.42
C SER A 244 7.19 -22.78 3.18
N ARG A 245 6.50 -21.75 2.68
CA ARG A 245 5.68 -21.83 1.47
C ARG A 245 6.53 -21.87 0.19
N THR A 246 7.62 -21.10 0.12
CA THR A 246 8.61 -21.18 -0.96
C THR A 246 9.21 -22.58 -1.02
N LYS A 247 9.60 -23.15 0.14
CA LYS A 247 10.07 -24.55 0.21
C LYS A 247 9.00 -25.57 -0.20
N SER A 248 7.72 -25.32 0.11
CA SER A 248 6.62 -26.19 -0.28
C SER A 248 6.32 -26.15 -1.79
N LEU A 249 6.56 -25.03 -2.47
CA LEU A 249 6.38 -24.91 -3.92
C LEU A 249 7.53 -25.57 -4.71
N MET A 250 8.72 -25.65 -4.12
CA MET A 250 9.89 -26.32 -4.70
C MET A 250 9.84 -27.86 -4.64
N GLY A 251 8.90 -28.45 -3.91
CA GLY A 251 8.74 -29.91 -3.74
C GLY A 251 7.86 -30.60 -4.79
N LEU A 252 7.69 -30.00 -5.98
CA LEU A 252 6.90 -30.60 -7.06
C LEU A 252 7.75 -31.64 -7.82
N ASP A 253 7.66 -32.92 -7.42
CA ASP A 253 8.44 -34.02 -8.03
C ASP A 253 8.06 -34.35 -9.49
N ALA A 254 6.96 -33.78 -10.01
CA ALA A 254 6.51 -34.00 -11.39
C ALA A 254 6.89 -32.81 -12.28
N LYS A 255 7.55 -33.09 -13.41
CA LYS A 255 7.92 -32.07 -14.41
C LYS A 255 6.69 -31.27 -14.84
N ALA A 256 6.82 -29.95 -14.83
CA ALA A 256 5.74 -29.03 -15.17
C ALA A 256 5.28 -29.25 -16.63
N PRO A 257 3.96 -29.11 -16.90
CA PRO A 257 3.45 -29.21 -18.26
C PRO A 257 4.03 -28.09 -19.14
N ARG A 258 4.42 -28.46 -20.36
CA ARG A 258 5.02 -27.56 -21.34
C ARG A 258 4.24 -27.56 -22.64
N GLN A 259 4.27 -26.42 -23.32
CA GLN A 259 3.77 -26.25 -24.68
C GLN A 259 4.70 -26.98 -25.68
N PRO A 260 4.25 -27.24 -26.93
CA PRO A 260 5.09 -27.89 -27.94
C PRO A 260 6.40 -27.16 -28.26
N ASN A 261 6.46 -25.86 -28.02
CA ASN A 261 7.64 -25.01 -28.17
C ASN A 261 8.61 -25.07 -26.96
N GLY A 262 8.31 -25.89 -25.95
CA GLY A 262 9.13 -26.05 -24.74
C GLY A 262 8.82 -25.06 -23.61
N GLU A 263 7.99 -24.04 -23.84
CA GLU A 263 7.62 -23.07 -22.79
C GLU A 263 6.71 -23.68 -21.73
N LEU A 264 6.79 -23.17 -20.50
CA LEU A 264 5.88 -23.57 -19.42
C LEU A 264 4.43 -23.27 -19.80
N LEU A 265 3.54 -24.23 -19.54
CA LEU A 265 2.10 -24.02 -19.63
C LEU A 265 1.62 -23.42 -18.31
N LEU A 266 1.65 -22.09 -18.24
CA LEU A 266 1.28 -21.34 -17.04
C LEU A 266 -0.21 -20.99 -17.06
N LYS A 267 -0.91 -21.19 -15.94
CA LYS A 267 -2.27 -20.68 -15.76
C LYS A 267 -2.23 -19.46 -14.86
N ARG A 268 -2.92 -18.40 -15.27
CA ARG A 268 -3.24 -17.31 -14.35
C ARG A 268 -4.11 -17.85 -13.23
N ARG A 269 -4.02 -17.29 -12.03
CA ARG A 269 -4.91 -17.65 -10.93
C ARG A 269 -6.34 -17.45 -11.42
N GLU A 270 -7.22 -18.42 -11.19
CA GLU A 270 -8.65 -18.21 -11.40
C GLU A 270 -9.10 -17.08 -10.47
N VAL A 271 -9.13 -15.87 -11.01
CA VAL A 271 -9.89 -14.78 -10.43
C VAL A 271 -11.32 -15.25 -10.60
N GLN A 272 -12.09 -15.41 -9.52
CA GLN A 272 -13.53 -15.34 -9.64
C GLN A 272 -13.84 -13.98 -10.29
N SER A 273 -13.92 -13.96 -11.62
CA SER A 273 -14.12 -12.77 -12.41
C SER A 273 -15.60 -12.44 -12.33
N GLY A 274 -16.00 -11.96 -11.17
CA GLY A 274 -17.34 -11.55 -10.88
C GLY A 274 -17.26 -10.27 -10.08
N ARG A 275 -17.51 -9.14 -10.74
CA ARG A 275 -18.36 -8.15 -10.08
C ARG A 275 -19.61 -8.94 -9.68
N ALA A 276 -19.98 -8.99 -8.41
CA ALA A 276 -21.19 -9.68 -8.00
C ALA A 276 -22.37 -9.13 -8.83
N MET A 277 -22.79 -9.87 -9.86
CA MET A 277 -24.05 -9.64 -10.54
C MET A 277 -25.08 -10.39 -9.73
N THR A 278 -26.05 -9.68 -9.19
CA THR A 278 -27.26 -10.31 -8.66
C THR A 278 -28.05 -10.83 -9.85
N VAL A 279 -27.81 -12.08 -10.25
CA VAL A 279 -28.73 -12.84 -11.10
C VAL A 279 -29.46 -13.81 -10.17
N SER A 280 -30.78 -13.81 -10.26
CA SER A 280 -31.73 -14.47 -9.36
C SER A 280 -31.78 -16.00 -9.47
N THR A 281 -30.68 -16.65 -9.80
CA THR A 281 -30.57 -18.12 -9.84
C THR A 281 -29.26 -18.54 -9.20
N VAL A 282 -29.39 -19.34 -8.15
CA VAL A 282 -28.29 -19.91 -7.38
C VAL A 282 -27.54 -20.91 -8.26
N GLU A 283 -26.30 -20.60 -8.62
CA GLU A 283 -25.34 -21.60 -9.09
C GLU A 283 -24.46 -22.01 -7.89
N TRP A 284 -24.43 -23.30 -7.60
CA TRP A 284 -23.42 -23.90 -6.73
C TRP A 284 -22.26 -24.35 -7.60
N SER A 285 -21.04 -23.89 -7.30
CA SER A 285 -19.82 -24.58 -7.73
C SER A 285 -19.40 -25.55 -6.64
N VAL A 286 -19.27 -26.83 -6.98
CA VAL A 286 -18.47 -27.77 -6.18
C VAL A 286 -17.06 -27.19 -6.11
N ALA A 287 -16.40 -27.22 -4.94
CA ALA A 287 -14.99 -26.90 -4.84
C ALA A 287 -14.24 -27.92 -5.72
N ASP A 288 -13.94 -27.52 -6.95
CA ASP A 288 -13.03 -28.29 -7.80
C ASP A 288 -11.71 -28.38 -7.06
N LYS A 289 -11.02 -29.52 -7.18
CA LYS A 289 -9.75 -29.80 -6.48
C LYS A 289 -8.90 -28.54 -6.56
N THR A 290 -8.66 -27.88 -5.41
CA THR A 290 -8.00 -26.57 -5.37
C THR A 290 -6.83 -26.58 -6.32
N ALA A 291 -6.91 -25.81 -7.42
CA ALA A 291 -5.87 -25.80 -8.42
C ALA A 291 -4.53 -25.54 -7.71
N VAL A 292 -3.54 -26.38 -7.95
CA VAL A 292 -2.19 -26.25 -7.39
C VAL A 292 -1.29 -25.76 -8.51
N PRO A 293 -0.35 -24.84 -8.24
CA PRO A 293 0.63 -24.45 -9.25
C PRO A 293 1.40 -25.66 -9.73
N THR A 294 1.64 -25.74 -11.03
CA THR A 294 2.39 -26.81 -11.67
C THR A 294 3.88 -26.48 -11.80
N SER A 295 4.25 -25.22 -11.55
CA SER A 295 5.64 -24.77 -11.46
C SER A 295 5.80 -23.70 -10.38
N THR A 296 7.05 -23.44 -10.01
CA THR A 296 7.41 -22.40 -9.06
C THR A 296 7.07 -21.00 -9.61
N LEU A 297 7.31 -20.74 -10.91
CA LEU A 297 6.85 -19.50 -11.56
C LEU A 297 5.34 -19.31 -11.47
N GLU A 298 4.56 -20.36 -11.75
CA GLU A 298 3.11 -20.27 -11.65
C GLU A 298 2.65 -19.93 -10.23
N GLY A 299 3.29 -20.53 -9.22
CA GLY A 299 3.01 -20.24 -7.81
C GLY A 299 3.30 -18.79 -7.45
N PHE A 300 4.46 -18.27 -7.87
CA PHE A 300 4.83 -16.88 -7.67
C PHE A 300 3.92 -15.91 -8.44
N MET A 301 3.47 -16.29 -9.63
CA MET A 301 2.47 -15.52 -10.35
C MET A 301 1.18 -15.40 -9.52
N TRP A 302 0.63 -16.49 -8.99
CA TRP A 302 -0.61 -16.43 -8.21
C TRP A 302 -0.48 -15.60 -6.93
N ASP A 303 0.65 -15.68 -6.24
CA ASP A 303 0.92 -14.84 -5.08
C ASP A 303 1.06 -13.36 -5.46
N LYS A 304 1.71 -13.06 -6.59
CA LYS A 304 1.79 -11.70 -7.14
C LYS A 304 0.42 -11.14 -7.54
N GLU A 305 -0.44 -11.95 -8.15
CA GLU A 305 -1.80 -11.54 -8.51
C GLU A 305 -2.62 -11.22 -7.24
N THR A 306 -2.44 -12.01 -6.18
CA THR A 306 -3.04 -11.73 -4.86
C THR A 306 -2.55 -10.41 -4.27
N GLU A 307 -1.26 -10.14 -4.38
CA GLU A 307 -0.67 -8.87 -3.94
C GLU A 307 -1.24 -7.68 -4.73
N VAL A 308 -1.30 -7.78 -6.07
CA VAL A 308 -1.81 -6.73 -6.93
C VAL A 308 -3.28 -6.41 -6.65
N ASP A 309 -4.11 -7.42 -6.38
CA ASP A 309 -5.51 -7.20 -6.04
C ASP A 309 -5.68 -6.45 -4.71
N ARG A 310 -4.91 -6.83 -3.67
CA ARG A 310 -4.89 -6.08 -2.40
C ARG A 310 -4.45 -4.63 -2.60
N PHE A 311 -3.52 -4.38 -3.53
CA PHE A 311 -3.16 -3.01 -3.85
C PHE A 311 -4.30 -2.27 -4.56
N ARG A 312 -4.97 -2.89 -5.52
CA ARG A 312 -6.11 -2.30 -6.26
C ARG A 312 -7.30 -1.97 -5.35
N GLU A 313 -7.55 -2.79 -4.33
CA GLU A 313 -8.58 -2.53 -3.30
C GLU A 313 -8.26 -1.28 -2.48
N ARG A 314 -6.99 -1.05 -2.16
CA ARG A 314 -6.53 0.12 -1.39
C ARG A 314 -6.48 1.38 -2.24
N VAL A 315 -5.97 1.27 -3.46
CA VAL A 315 -5.80 2.38 -4.40
C VAL A 315 -6.29 1.93 -5.78
N PRO A 316 -7.47 2.40 -6.23
CA PRO A 316 -7.96 2.08 -7.56
C PRO A 316 -7.01 2.53 -8.68
N LEU A 317 -6.95 1.78 -9.78
CA LEU A 317 -6.09 2.11 -10.93
C LEU A 317 -6.34 3.53 -11.46
N SER A 318 -7.58 4.00 -11.48
CA SER A 318 -7.92 5.36 -11.91
C SER A 318 -7.19 6.44 -11.10
N ASN A 319 -6.97 6.19 -9.80
CA ASN A 319 -6.28 7.12 -8.92
C ASN A 319 -4.78 7.10 -9.21
N LEU A 320 -4.17 5.92 -9.39
CA LEU A 320 -2.76 5.82 -9.79
C LEU A 320 -2.49 6.50 -11.13
N VAL A 321 -3.33 6.26 -12.14
CA VAL A 321 -3.22 6.90 -13.45
C VAL A 321 -3.29 8.42 -13.31
N SER A 322 -4.22 8.92 -12.50
CA SER A 322 -4.36 10.36 -12.24
C SER A 322 -3.13 10.93 -11.54
N GLN A 323 -2.60 10.23 -10.53
CA GLN A 323 -1.38 10.62 -9.82
C GLN A 323 -0.16 10.65 -10.75
N CYS A 324 0.03 9.65 -11.61
CA CYS A 324 1.12 9.65 -12.60
C CYS A 324 0.98 10.82 -13.57
N ARG A 325 -0.22 11.12 -14.06
CA ARG A 325 -0.45 12.28 -14.95
C ARG A 325 -0.10 13.60 -14.28
N LEU A 326 -0.48 13.78 -13.01
CA LEU A 326 -0.12 14.96 -12.23
C LEU A 326 1.39 15.03 -12.01
N SER A 327 2.03 13.91 -11.65
CA SER A 327 3.49 13.83 -11.47
C SER A 327 4.26 14.20 -12.74
N VAL A 328 3.83 13.71 -13.90
CA VAL A 328 4.45 14.03 -15.19
C VAL A 328 4.28 15.52 -15.55
N SER A 329 3.18 16.14 -15.11
CA SER A 329 2.88 17.56 -15.40
C SER A 329 3.56 18.53 -14.43
N ASP A 330 3.93 18.07 -13.24
CA ASP A 330 4.59 18.88 -12.23
C ASP A 330 6.10 19.00 -12.53
N PRO A 331 6.62 20.21 -12.81
CA PRO A 331 8.04 20.41 -13.09
C PRO A 331 8.93 20.21 -11.86
N THR A 332 8.36 20.23 -10.65
CA THR A 332 9.11 20.10 -9.39
C THR A 332 9.32 18.65 -8.98
N LEU A 333 8.56 17.73 -9.57
CA LEU A 333 8.66 16.31 -9.24
C LEU A 333 9.71 15.60 -10.12
N PRO A 334 10.45 14.64 -9.54
CA PRO A 334 11.49 13.92 -10.27
C PRO A 334 10.87 13.06 -11.39
N LYS A 335 11.40 13.24 -12.60
CA LYS A 335 11.00 12.45 -13.78
C LYS A 335 11.86 11.19 -13.91
N PRO A 336 11.37 10.13 -14.59
CA PRO A 336 12.22 8.99 -14.96
C PRO A 336 13.48 9.49 -15.70
N ARG A 337 14.64 9.04 -15.23
CA ARG A 337 15.96 9.29 -15.79
C ARG A 337 16.25 8.27 -16.89
N ASP A 338 17.24 8.55 -17.73
CA ASP A 338 17.73 7.58 -18.71
C ASP A 338 18.56 6.51 -18.00
N TRP A 339 18.06 5.28 -17.96
CA TRP A 339 18.74 4.13 -17.39
C TRP A 339 19.76 3.52 -18.37
N ILE A 340 19.43 3.47 -19.67
CA ILE A 340 20.29 2.86 -20.70
C ILE A 340 21.47 3.75 -21.10
N GLY A 341 21.32 5.07 -21.06
CA GLY A 341 22.38 6.02 -21.42
C GLY A 341 23.71 5.74 -20.69
N PRO A 342 23.74 5.79 -19.35
CA PRO A 342 24.94 5.49 -18.57
C PRO A 342 25.48 4.06 -18.78
N VAL A 343 24.59 3.09 -19.02
CA VAL A 343 24.99 1.70 -19.31
C VAL A 343 25.71 1.62 -20.65
N ARG A 344 25.22 2.30 -21.69
CA ARG A 344 25.89 2.38 -22.99
C ARG A 344 27.24 3.09 -22.89
N GLU A 345 27.32 4.16 -22.11
CA GLU A 345 28.58 4.86 -21.87
C GLU A 345 29.61 3.97 -21.18
N GLU A 346 29.19 3.16 -20.20
CA GLU A 346 30.06 2.16 -19.57
C GLU A 346 30.49 1.07 -20.56
N ILE A 347 29.59 0.58 -21.41
CA ILE A 347 29.92 -0.39 -22.48
C ILE A 347 30.96 0.20 -23.44
N LEU A 348 30.81 1.46 -23.84
CA LEU A 348 31.73 2.11 -24.77
C LEU A 348 33.11 2.40 -24.15
N SER A 349 33.13 2.84 -22.90
CA SER A 349 34.37 3.23 -22.21
C SER A 349 35.15 2.03 -21.65
N LYS A 350 34.45 1.01 -21.14
CA LYS A 350 35.06 -0.13 -20.46
C LYS A 350 34.89 -1.45 -21.20
N GLY A 351 34.16 -1.47 -22.31
CA GLY A 351 33.92 -2.67 -23.11
C GLY A 351 32.92 -3.67 -22.50
N PHE A 352 32.50 -3.50 -21.24
CA PHE A 352 31.51 -4.34 -20.56
C PHE A 352 30.89 -3.58 -19.38
N ALA A 353 29.56 -3.59 -19.26
CA ALA A 353 28.86 -2.94 -18.15
C ALA A 353 28.52 -3.91 -17.01
N VAL A 354 28.73 -3.49 -15.77
CA VAL A 354 28.39 -4.28 -14.57
C VAL A 354 27.39 -3.51 -13.74
N ILE A 355 26.15 -4.00 -13.71
CA ILE A 355 25.03 -3.36 -13.03
C ILE A 355 24.81 -4.07 -11.69
N PRO A 356 25.18 -3.47 -10.55
CA PRO A 356 24.96 -4.09 -9.26
C PRO A 356 23.48 -4.12 -8.88
N GLU A 357 23.04 -5.25 -8.33
CA GLU A 357 21.67 -5.46 -7.87
C GLU A 357 21.55 -5.43 -6.34
N CYS A 358 20.63 -4.60 -5.85
CA CYS A 358 20.20 -4.58 -4.45
C CYS A 358 19.12 -5.65 -4.21
N LYS A 359 19.54 -6.87 -3.88
CA LYS A 359 18.65 -8.01 -3.59
C LYS A 359 18.75 -8.43 -2.11
N ARG A 360 17.60 -8.69 -1.46
CA ARG A 360 17.54 -9.08 -0.03
C ARG A 360 17.68 -10.59 0.15
N SER A 361 16.88 -11.37 -0.56
CA SER A 361 16.94 -12.83 -0.59
C SER A 361 16.87 -13.33 -2.02
N ASP A 362 17.28 -14.56 -2.26
CA ASP A 362 16.97 -15.31 -3.48
C ASP A 362 16.05 -16.49 -3.13
N PRO A 363 15.09 -16.89 -3.98
CA PRO A 363 14.19 -18.00 -3.71
C PRO A 363 14.91 -19.30 -3.33
N THR A 364 16.08 -19.55 -3.91
CA THR A 364 16.81 -20.82 -3.78
C THR A 364 17.83 -20.79 -2.63
N THR A 365 18.59 -19.70 -2.50
CA THR A 365 19.66 -19.57 -1.49
C THR A 365 19.21 -18.86 -0.22
N GLY A 366 17.98 -18.32 -0.19
CA GLY A 366 17.41 -17.63 0.96
C GLY A 366 18.00 -16.24 1.17
N ALA A 367 18.09 -15.80 2.42
CA ALA A 367 18.62 -14.48 2.77
C ALA A 367 20.09 -14.34 2.37
N LEU A 368 20.40 -13.35 1.52
CA LEU A 368 21.75 -13.14 0.98
C LEU A 368 22.67 -12.42 1.97
N ARG A 369 22.08 -11.75 2.98
CA ARG A 369 22.80 -10.99 4.00
C ARG A 369 22.07 -11.05 5.34
N LYS A 370 22.82 -11.08 6.45
CA LYS A 370 22.27 -11.05 7.81
C LYS A 370 21.45 -9.79 8.11
N ARG A 371 21.82 -8.66 7.50
CA ARG A 371 21.10 -7.38 7.60
C ARG A 371 21.03 -6.75 6.21
N TYR A 372 19.81 -6.59 5.70
CA TYR A 372 19.57 -5.91 4.44
C TYR A 372 19.20 -4.44 4.69
N ASP A 373 19.94 -3.54 4.06
CA ASP A 373 19.72 -2.10 4.08
C ASP A 373 20.03 -1.56 2.68
N VAL A 374 18.98 -1.30 1.90
CA VAL A 374 19.11 -0.82 0.52
C VAL A 374 19.86 0.50 0.45
N GLY A 375 19.69 1.40 1.43
CA GLY A 375 20.38 2.69 1.46
C GLY A 375 21.90 2.51 1.60
N LYS A 376 22.35 1.61 2.48
CA LYS A 376 23.77 1.30 2.62
C LYS A 376 24.37 0.71 1.35
N LEU A 377 23.68 -0.23 0.70
CA LEU A 377 24.15 -0.85 -0.54
C LEU A 377 24.25 0.17 -1.67
N VAL A 378 23.21 0.99 -1.84
CA VAL A 378 23.19 2.05 -2.84
C VAL A 378 24.34 3.02 -2.61
N LYS A 379 24.59 3.45 -1.36
CA LYS A 379 25.72 4.31 -1.03
C LYS A 379 27.06 3.70 -1.41
N GLN A 380 27.25 2.39 -1.19
CA GLN A 380 28.46 1.68 -1.59
C GLN A 380 28.61 1.62 -3.10
N TYR A 381 27.55 1.25 -3.83
CA TYR A 381 27.59 1.14 -5.29
C TYR A 381 27.78 2.49 -5.98
N VAL A 382 27.15 3.56 -5.49
CA VAL A 382 27.35 4.92 -6.01
C VAL A 382 28.80 5.36 -5.81
N LYS A 383 29.36 5.18 -4.61
CA LYS A 383 30.77 5.50 -4.31
C LYS A 383 31.75 4.67 -5.14
N ALA A 384 31.37 3.44 -5.48
CA ALA A 384 32.16 2.55 -6.32
C ALA A 384 32.01 2.85 -7.83
N GLY A 385 31.22 3.87 -8.22
CA GLY A 385 31.07 4.29 -9.61
C GLY A 385 30.18 3.36 -10.44
N ALA A 386 29.10 2.83 -9.86
CA ALA A 386 28.07 2.13 -10.61
C ALA A 386 27.37 3.09 -11.60
N SER A 387 27.27 2.70 -12.87
CA SER A 387 26.62 3.51 -13.93
C SER A 387 25.10 3.54 -13.78
N ALA A 388 24.51 2.42 -13.34
CA ALA A 388 23.10 2.24 -13.04
C ALA A 388 22.94 1.18 -11.94
N LEU A 389 21.75 1.13 -11.32
CA LEU A 389 21.43 0.18 -10.26
C LEU A 389 20.20 -0.66 -10.64
N SER A 390 20.18 -1.93 -10.23
CA SER A 390 18.97 -2.75 -10.16
C SER A 390 18.53 -2.86 -8.70
N VAL A 391 17.26 -2.63 -8.40
CA VAL A 391 16.72 -2.76 -7.05
C VAL A 391 15.57 -3.74 -7.10
N ASN A 392 15.72 -4.84 -6.38
CA ASN A 392 14.70 -5.85 -6.34
C ASN A 392 13.65 -5.50 -5.29
N CYS A 393 12.42 -5.27 -5.75
CA CYS A 393 11.30 -4.80 -4.93
C CYS A 393 10.16 -5.82 -4.82
N ASP A 394 10.35 -7.04 -5.32
CA ASP A 394 9.37 -8.12 -5.22
C ASP A 394 9.33 -8.67 -3.78
N ALA A 395 8.20 -8.47 -3.10
CA ALA A 395 8.00 -8.95 -1.74
C ALA A 395 7.84 -10.47 -1.62
N VAL A 396 7.45 -11.14 -2.72
CA VAL A 396 7.19 -12.58 -2.79
C VAL A 396 8.48 -13.33 -3.13
N LEU A 397 9.14 -12.95 -4.22
CA LEU A 397 10.33 -13.65 -4.73
C LEU A 397 11.59 -13.37 -3.90
N TYR A 398 11.81 -12.10 -3.56
CA TYR A 398 13.12 -11.62 -3.12
C TYR A 398 13.07 -10.84 -1.80
N GLY A 399 11.90 -10.81 -1.15
CA GLY A 399 11.68 -10.13 0.14
C GLY A 399 11.82 -8.60 0.08
N GLY A 400 11.81 -8.03 -1.12
CA GLY A 400 11.93 -6.59 -1.35
C GLY A 400 10.66 -5.84 -1.01
N LYS A 401 10.72 -4.50 -1.11
CA LYS A 401 9.58 -3.62 -0.90
C LYS A 401 9.55 -2.53 -1.95
N LEU A 402 8.35 -2.02 -2.25
CA LEU A 402 8.21 -0.88 -3.18
C LEU A 402 8.97 0.35 -2.68
N GLU A 403 8.99 0.57 -1.36
CA GLU A 403 9.70 1.69 -0.74
C GLU A 403 11.22 1.63 -0.97
N ASP A 404 11.79 0.44 -1.25
CA ASP A 404 13.22 0.28 -1.54
C ASP A 404 13.61 1.04 -2.82
N ILE A 405 12.70 1.18 -3.79
CA ILE A 405 12.92 1.99 -5.01
C ILE A 405 13.11 3.46 -4.64
N THR A 406 12.22 3.99 -3.79
CA THR A 406 12.28 5.40 -3.36
C THR A 406 13.51 5.67 -2.51
N VAL A 407 13.82 4.77 -1.56
CA VAL A 407 15.03 4.87 -0.73
C VAL A 407 16.29 4.82 -1.60
N ALA A 408 16.35 3.92 -2.57
CA ALA A 408 17.49 3.80 -3.47
C ALA A 408 17.68 5.06 -4.32
N ARG A 409 16.61 5.57 -4.95
CA ARG A 409 16.67 6.81 -5.75
C ARG A 409 17.15 8.00 -4.92
N ASN A 410 16.57 8.20 -3.74
CA ASN A 410 16.91 9.32 -2.85
C ASN A 410 18.34 9.20 -2.35
N THR A 411 18.76 8.00 -1.96
CA THR A 411 20.14 7.76 -1.49
C THR A 411 21.14 7.96 -2.61
N ALA A 412 20.88 7.45 -3.82
CA ALA A 412 21.75 7.65 -4.98
C ALA A 412 21.90 9.13 -5.31
N SER A 413 20.80 9.88 -5.28
CA SER A 413 20.80 11.32 -5.54
C SER A 413 21.56 12.10 -4.47
N SER A 414 21.34 11.79 -3.19
CA SER A 414 22.05 12.43 -2.08
C SER A 414 23.55 12.15 -2.12
N VAL A 415 23.95 10.90 -2.31
CA VAL A 415 25.37 10.52 -2.34
C VAL A 415 26.08 11.13 -3.55
N ALA A 416 25.42 11.17 -4.70
CA ALA A 416 25.97 11.82 -5.89
C ALA A 416 26.15 13.33 -5.69
N ALA A 417 25.18 14.00 -5.05
CA ALA A 417 25.29 15.41 -4.68
C ALA A 417 26.45 15.68 -3.70
N ASP A 418 26.65 14.80 -2.71
CA ASP A 418 27.76 14.92 -1.75
C ASP A 418 29.14 14.70 -2.39
N LEU A 419 29.21 13.90 -3.46
CA LEU A 419 30.45 13.58 -4.18
C LEU A 419 30.73 14.52 -5.37
N GLY A 420 29.72 15.28 -5.81
CA GLY A 420 29.81 16.19 -6.95
C GLY A 420 30.52 17.50 -6.62
N GLY A 421 31.82 17.58 -6.90
CA GLY A 421 32.51 18.87 -7.12
C GLY A 421 32.11 19.51 -8.45
N GLU A 422 32.92 20.43 -9.00
CA GLU A 422 32.61 21.18 -10.25
C GLU A 422 32.32 20.30 -11.49
N GLU A 423 32.73 19.02 -11.49
CA GLU A 423 32.46 18.05 -12.58
C GLU A 423 31.29 17.07 -12.31
N GLY A 424 30.60 17.18 -11.16
CA GLY A 424 29.30 16.54 -10.86
C GLY A 424 29.11 15.06 -11.23
N LEU A 425 29.39 14.13 -10.30
CA LEU A 425 29.00 12.71 -10.47
C LEU A 425 27.48 12.60 -10.67
N ALA A 426 27.03 12.07 -11.81
CA ALA A 426 25.61 11.85 -12.08
C ALA A 426 25.05 10.73 -11.19
N ALA A 427 23.91 10.96 -10.55
CA ALA A 427 23.26 9.96 -9.71
C ALA A 427 22.77 8.77 -10.56
N PRO A 428 23.14 7.52 -10.24
CA PRO A 428 22.78 6.38 -11.06
C PRO A 428 21.25 6.17 -11.11
N PRO A 429 20.69 5.85 -12.29
CA PRO A 429 19.29 5.52 -12.49
C PRO A 429 18.94 4.16 -11.88
N ILE A 430 17.67 3.97 -11.50
CA ILE A 430 17.16 2.79 -10.80
C ILE A 430 16.26 1.95 -11.71
N LEU A 431 16.65 0.69 -11.92
CA LEU A 431 15.79 -0.37 -12.46
C LEU A 431 14.99 -0.98 -11.32
N ALA A 432 13.65 -0.93 -11.42
CA ALA A 432 12.77 -1.66 -10.51
C ALA A 432 12.59 -3.09 -11.03
N SER A 433 13.17 -4.04 -10.30
CA SER A 433 13.08 -5.47 -10.62
C SER A 433 11.97 -6.12 -9.79
N ASP A 434 10.93 -6.64 -10.46
CA ASP A 434 9.75 -7.29 -9.88
C ASP A 434 9.18 -8.34 -10.86
N LEU A 435 8.31 -9.23 -10.39
CA LEU A 435 7.48 -10.03 -11.30
C LEU A 435 6.30 -9.19 -11.81
N ILE A 436 6.50 -8.44 -12.89
CA ILE A 436 5.48 -7.54 -13.45
C ILE A 436 4.47 -8.32 -14.28
N LEU A 437 3.22 -8.37 -13.81
CA LEU A 437 2.13 -9.07 -14.47
C LEU A 437 1.05 -8.14 -15.02
N TYR A 438 0.87 -6.96 -14.40
CA TYR A 438 -0.19 -6.02 -14.74
C TYR A 438 0.28 -4.57 -14.85
N PRO A 439 -0.39 -3.74 -15.68
CA PRO A 439 -0.11 -2.31 -15.80
C PRO A 439 -0.07 -1.55 -14.48
N TYR A 440 -0.88 -2.01 -13.51
CA TYR A 440 -0.99 -1.42 -12.19
C TYR A 440 0.39 -1.26 -11.50
N GLN A 441 1.26 -2.26 -11.64
CA GLN A 441 2.62 -2.22 -11.08
C GLN A 441 3.48 -1.13 -11.73
N LEU A 442 3.38 -0.93 -13.05
CA LEU A 442 4.12 0.11 -13.78
C LEU A 442 3.80 1.51 -13.24
N TYR A 443 2.53 1.82 -12.97
CA TYR A 443 2.14 3.10 -12.37
C TYR A 443 2.71 3.27 -10.96
N LYS A 444 2.70 2.21 -10.13
CA LYS A 444 3.33 2.26 -8.81
C LYS A 444 4.84 2.52 -8.89
N PHE A 445 5.54 1.84 -9.80
CA PHE A 445 6.98 2.02 -9.97
C PHE A 445 7.34 3.41 -10.48
N SER A 446 6.56 3.94 -11.43
CA SER A 446 6.69 5.32 -11.88
C SER A 446 6.58 6.31 -10.71
N LEU A 447 5.58 6.16 -9.83
CA LEU A 447 5.42 7.02 -8.64
C LEU A 447 6.48 6.80 -7.58
N ALA A 448 7.00 5.58 -7.44
CA ALA A 448 8.08 5.27 -6.50
C ALA A 448 9.44 5.83 -6.96
N GLY A 449 9.54 6.27 -8.22
CA GLY A 449 10.76 6.85 -8.81
C GLY A 449 11.62 5.83 -9.55
N ALA A 450 11.04 4.77 -10.11
CA ALA A 450 11.77 3.91 -11.05
C ALA A 450 12.10 4.66 -12.34
N ASP A 451 13.26 4.35 -12.91
CA ASP A 451 13.74 4.86 -14.20
C ASP A 451 13.58 3.79 -15.30
N ALA A 452 13.71 2.52 -14.91
CA ALA A 452 13.47 1.36 -15.77
C ALA A 452 12.71 0.25 -15.02
N ILE A 453 12.18 -0.71 -15.77
CA ILE A 453 11.47 -1.91 -15.27
C ILE A 453 11.93 -3.16 -16.02
N ASN A 454 11.81 -4.32 -15.39
CA ASN A 454 12.02 -5.62 -16.03
C ASN A 454 10.68 -6.31 -16.38
N LEU A 455 10.62 -6.98 -17.53
CA LEU A 455 9.49 -7.80 -17.95
C LEU A 455 9.99 -9.22 -18.22
N VAL A 456 9.57 -10.18 -17.40
CA VAL A 456 9.92 -11.59 -17.57
C VAL A 456 9.07 -12.18 -18.68
N ALA A 457 9.64 -12.40 -19.87
CA ALA A 457 8.92 -12.85 -21.04
C ALA A 457 8.21 -14.19 -20.80
N GLY A 458 8.85 -15.14 -20.12
CA GLY A 458 8.25 -16.43 -19.75
C GLY A 458 7.02 -16.33 -18.85
N ALA A 459 6.79 -15.21 -18.15
CA ALA A 459 5.62 -15.00 -17.28
C ALA A 459 4.46 -14.25 -17.99
N LEU A 460 4.67 -13.85 -19.25
CA LEU A 460 3.79 -12.94 -19.97
C LEU A 460 3.34 -13.56 -21.30
N THR A 461 2.09 -13.33 -21.68
CA THR A 461 1.66 -13.60 -23.05
C THR A 461 2.27 -12.57 -24.00
N SER A 462 2.38 -12.86 -25.30
CA SER A 462 2.85 -11.90 -26.30
C SER A 462 2.05 -10.58 -26.28
N LYS A 463 0.74 -10.68 -26.00
CA LYS A 463 -0.15 -9.52 -25.87
C LYS A 463 0.17 -8.71 -24.62
N ASP A 464 0.41 -9.37 -23.49
CA ASP A 464 0.78 -8.70 -22.24
C ASP A 464 2.13 -8.00 -22.39
N LEU A 465 3.13 -8.68 -22.97
CA LEU A 465 4.46 -8.11 -23.21
C LEU A 465 4.37 -6.86 -24.10
N LEU A 466 3.61 -6.91 -25.19
CA LEU A 466 3.35 -5.75 -26.05
C LEU A 466 2.63 -4.62 -25.32
N TYR A 467 1.64 -4.95 -24.48
CA TYR A 467 0.85 -3.94 -23.79
C TYR A 467 1.65 -3.26 -22.68
N LEU A 468 2.40 -4.03 -21.88
CA LEU A 468 3.22 -3.53 -20.79
C LEU A 468 4.38 -2.67 -21.31
N THR A 469 5.04 -3.06 -22.40
CA THR A 469 6.10 -2.22 -23.03
C THR A 469 5.55 -0.89 -23.55
N LYS A 470 4.34 -0.87 -24.14
CA LYS A 470 3.67 0.37 -24.56
C LYS A 470 3.33 1.27 -23.37
N ILE A 471 2.82 0.71 -22.27
CA ILE A 471 2.51 1.48 -21.07
C ILE A 471 3.80 2.01 -20.43
N ALA A 472 4.84 1.19 -20.31
CA ALA A 472 6.15 1.62 -19.81
C ALA A 472 6.66 2.84 -20.61
N SER A 473 6.58 2.77 -21.95
CA SER A 473 6.93 3.89 -22.83
C SER A 473 6.09 5.14 -22.55
N SER A 474 4.78 5.00 -22.33
CA SER A 474 3.89 6.13 -21.99
C SER A 474 4.22 6.77 -20.64
N LEU A 475 4.80 6.00 -19.71
CA LEU A 475 5.27 6.44 -18.40
C LEU A 475 6.74 6.88 -18.43
N LYS A 476 7.40 6.85 -19.59
CA LYS A 476 8.84 7.11 -19.78
C LYS A 476 9.75 6.15 -18.99
N LEU A 477 9.24 4.97 -18.64
CA LEU A 477 10.03 3.88 -18.06
C LEU A 477 10.69 3.09 -19.18
N GLN A 478 12.00 2.87 -19.07
CA GLN A 478 12.72 1.99 -19.99
C GLN A 478 12.43 0.52 -19.67
N ALA A 479 12.07 -0.27 -20.67
CA ALA A 479 11.65 -1.66 -20.51
C ALA A 479 12.78 -2.62 -20.86
N LEU A 480 13.26 -3.36 -19.86
CA LEU A 480 14.18 -4.47 -20.04
C LEU A 480 13.38 -5.77 -20.18
N VAL A 481 13.60 -6.53 -21.23
CA VAL A 481 12.90 -7.82 -21.43
C VAL A 481 13.83 -8.95 -21.01
N CYS A 482 13.44 -9.69 -19.97
CA CYS A 482 14.18 -10.84 -19.45
C CYS A 482 13.71 -12.12 -20.15
N VAL A 483 14.65 -12.90 -20.68
CA VAL A 483 14.42 -14.10 -21.47
C VAL A 483 15.24 -15.28 -20.96
N THR A 484 14.66 -16.48 -21.03
CA THR A 484 15.29 -17.75 -20.63
C THR A 484 15.27 -18.81 -21.73
N SER A 485 14.71 -18.49 -22.91
CA SER A 485 14.60 -19.40 -24.06
C SER A 485 14.68 -18.65 -25.40
N THR A 486 14.94 -19.38 -26.49
CA THR A 486 14.92 -18.84 -27.85
C THR A 486 13.52 -18.40 -28.28
N PHE A 487 12.48 -19.12 -27.88
CA PHE A 487 11.09 -18.73 -28.15
C PHE A 487 10.75 -17.38 -27.51
N GLN A 488 11.20 -17.14 -26.28
CA GLN A 488 11.00 -15.85 -25.62
C GLN A 488 11.76 -14.71 -26.32
N ILE A 489 12.94 -15.00 -26.88
CA ILE A 489 13.68 -14.05 -27.72
C ILE A 489 12.87 -13.73 -28.99
N ASP A 490 12.29 -14.74 -29.66
CA ASP A 490 11.43 -14.52 -30.82
C ASP A 490 10.20 -13.65 -30.49
N GLU A 491 9.58 -13.86 -29.32
CA GLU A 491 8.50 -13.00 -28.83
C GLU A 491 8.96 -11.57 -28.58
N ALA A 492 10.14 -11.36 -27.99
CA ALA A 492 10.74 -10.03 -27.84
C ALA A 492 11.07 -9.40 -29.21
N THR A 493 11.52 -10.21 -30.18
CA THR A 493 11.78 -9.79 -31.55
C THR A 493 10.52 -9.28 -32.21
N LYS A 494 9.33 -9.85 -31.95
CA LYS A 494 8.06 -9.38 -32.54
C LYS A 494 7.68 -7.95 -32.14
N LEU A 495 8.17 -7.45 -31.02
CA LEU A 495 7.92 -6.08 -30.56
C LEU A 495 8.43 -5.03 -31.57
N SER A 496 7.90 -3.80 -31.49
CA SER A 496 8.31 -2.72 -32.40
C SER A 496 9.69 -2.19 -32.04
N LYS A 497 10.46 -1.73 -33.04
CA LYS A 497 11.78 -1.13 -32.79
C LYS A 497 11.65 0.05 -31.82
N GLY A 498 12.51 0.09 -30.81
CA GLY A 498 12.53 1.13 -29.78
C GLY A 498 11.62 0.87 -28.57
N THR A 499 10.83 -0.20 -28.53
CA THR A 499 10.05 -0.55 -27.32
C THR A 499 10.85 -1.35 -26.29
N VAL A 500 11.89 -2.06 -26.73
CA VAL A 500 12.80 -2.81 -25.86
C VAL A 500 14.06 -1.97 -25.65
N SER A 501 14.35 -1.63 -24.41
CA SER A 501 15.47 -0.76 -24.04
C SER A 501 16.76 -1.57 -23.85
N ALA A 502 16.65 -2.80 -23.33
CA ALA A 502 17.70 -3.82 -23.31
C ALA A 502 17.06 -5.21 -23.20
N LEU A 503 17.79 -6.24 -23.63
CA LEU A 503 17.43 -7.64 -23.43
C LEU A 503 18.28 -8.20 -22.28
N VAL A 504 17.68 -8.95 -21.36
CA VAL A 504 18.38 -9.61 -20.26
C VAL A 504 18.28 -11.12 -20.46
N VAL A 505 19.40 -11.77 -20.74
CA VAL A 505 19.50 -13.23 -20.83
C VAL A 505 19.70 -13.79 -19.43
N SER A 506 18.74 -14.55 -18.94
CA SER A 506 18.76 -15.09 -17.59
C SER A 506 19.30 -16.52 -17.56
N ASN A 507 20.19 -16.80 -16.61
CA ASN A 507 20.68 -18.15 -16.27
C ASN A 507 19.72 -18.90 -15.34
N ARG A 508 18.43 -18.52 -15.30
CA ARG A 508 17.45 -19.10 -14.38
C ARG A 508 16.52 -20.06 -15.10
N GLU A 509 16.25 -21.20 -14.48
CA GLU A 509 15.15 -22.08 -14.86
C GLU A 509 13.87 -21.55 -14.21
N LEU A 510 12.84 -21.28 -15.00
CA LEU A 510 11.59 -20.71 -14.49
C LEU A 510 10.71 -21.77 -13.82
N GLU A 511 10.91 -23.06 -14.14
CA GLU A 511 10.14 -24.15 -13.55
C GLU A 511 10.34 -24.24 -12.03
N ASP A 512 11.58 -24.09 -11.55
CA ASP A 512 11.96 -24.25 -10.15
C ASP A 512 12.77 -23.07 -9.57
N PHE A 513 13.02 -22.03 -10.37
CA PHE A 513 13.84 -20.86 -10.04
C PHE A 513 15.32 -21.15 -9.76
N THR A 514 15.80 -22.36 -10.06
CA THR A 514 17.23 -22.70 -9.95
C THR A 514 18.07 -21.84 -10.88
N PHE A 515 19.30 -21.57 -10.44
CA PHE A 515 20.25 -20.75 -11.17
C PHE A 515 21.37 -21.63 -11.73
N ASP A 516 21.58 -21.58 -13.05
CA ASP A 516 22.67 -22.26 -13.75
C ASP A 516 24.00 -21.59 -13.40
N THR A 517 24.71 -22.19 -12.45
CA THR A 517 26.05 -21.76 -12.04
C THR A 517 27.15 -22.13 -13.04
N SER A 518 26.84 -22.90 -14.10
CA SER A 518 27.77 -23.15 -15.21
C SER A 518 27.71 -22.07 -16.28
N GLY A 519 26.63 -21.28 -16.31
CA GLY A 519 26.41 -20.20 -17.27
C GLY A 519 26.17 -20.66 -18.72
N ARG A 520 26.00 -21.97 -18.94
CA ARG A 520 25.81 -22.57 -20.28
C ARG A 520 24.49 -22.12 -20.88
N GLN A 521 23.43 -22.03 -20.08
CA GLN A 521 22.11 -21.58 -20.55
C GLN A 521 22.20 -20.20 -21.21
N ALA A 522 22.84 -19.23 -20.58
CA ALA A 522 23.02 -17.91 -21.19
C ALA A 522 23.89 -17.97 -22.46
N LEU A 523 24.96 -18.76 -22.47
CA LEU A 523 25.84 -18.89 -23.65
C LEU A 523 25.09 -19.49 -24.86
N GLU A 524 24.23 -20.47 -24.64
CA GLU A 524 23.40 -21.07 -25.70
C GLU A 524 22.44 -20.02 -26.30
N LEU A 525 21.79 -19.21 -25.45
CA LEU A 525 20.90 -18.14 -25.90
C LEU A 525 21.65 -17.02 -26.62
N LEU A 526 22.83 -16.64 -26.13
CA LEU A 526 23.68 -15.64 -26.75
C LEU A 526 24.16 -16.06 -28.15
N ARG A 527 24.37 -17.36 -28.38
CA ARG A 527 24.79 -17.92 -29.67
C ARG A 527 23.62 -18.30 -30.59
N SER A 528 22.38 -18.07 -30.17
CA SER A 528 21.20 -18.51 -30.91
C SER A 528 20.90 -17.64 -32.14
N GLU A 529 20.33 -18.26 -33.18
CA GLU A 529 19.80 -17.54 -34.35
C GLU A 529 18.69 -16.56 -33.96
N ALA A 530 17.90 -16.88 -32.93
CA ALA A 530 16.86 -16.00 -32.39
C ALA A 530 17.44 -14.66 -31.90
N LEU A 531 18.59 -14.69 -31.22
CA LEU A 531 19.26 -13.45 -30.79
C LEU A 531 19.84 -12.68 -31.99
N ALA A 532 20.37 -13.38 -33.00
CA ALA A 532 20.82 -12.73 -34.22
C ALA A 532 19.67 -11.99 -34.92
N ALA A 533 18.50 -12.62 -35.05
CA ALA A 533 17.29 -12.00 -35.60
C ALA A 533 16.79 -10.81 -34.75
N PHE A 534 16.88 -10.93 -33.42
CA PHE A 534 16.58 -9.81 -32.52
C PHE A 534 17.48 -8.59 -32.82
N ARG A 535 18.79 -8.82 -32.95
CA ARG A 535 19.78 -7.77 -33.26
C ARG A 535 19.55 -7.16 -34.64
N GLU A 536 19.24 -7.96 -35.64
CA GLU A 536 18.94 -7.47 -37.00
C GLU A 536 17.76 -6.49 -36.98
N LYS A 537 16.68 -6.84 -36.27
CA LYS A 537 15.47 -6.01 -36.22
C LYS A 537 15.63 -4.77 -35.32
N HIS A 538 16.14 -4.95 -34.10
CA HIS A 538 16.18 -3.87 -33.09
C HIS A 538 17.44 -3.02 -33.18
N GLY A 539 18.48 -3.50 -33.85
CA GLY A 539 19.78 -2.86 -34.00
C GLY A 539 20.79 -3.29 -32.93
N ASN A 540 22.07 -3.16 -33.24
CA ASN A 540 23.17 -3.52 -32.33
C ASN A 540 23.29 -2.59 -31.12
N ASP A 541 22.62 -1.43 -31.15
CA ASP A 541 22.62 -0.45 -30.05
C ASP A 541 21.77 -0.87 -28.86
N VAL A 542 20.91 -1.88 -28.98
CA VAL A 542 20.15 -2.43 -27.85
C VAL A 542 21.08 -3.33 -27.03
N PRO A 543 21.42 -2.96 -25.78
CA PRO A 543 22.33 -3.77 -24.98
C PRO A 543 21.72 -5.14 -24.67
N ILE A 544 22.56 -6.17 -24.77
CA ILE A 544 22.26 -7.52 -24.30
C ILE A 544 23.01 -7.74 -22.99
N LEU A 545 22.27 -7.88 -21.89
CA LEU A 545 22.82 -8.08 -20.56
C LEU A 545 22.59 -9.53 -20.11
N VAL A 546 23.43 -10.05 -19.22
CA VAL A 546 23.28 -11.39 -18.64
C VAL A 546 22.93 -11.28 -17.15
N GLU A 547 21.99 -12.10 -16.65
CA GLU A 547 21.79 -12.27 -15.20
C GLU A 547 22.97 -13.06 -14.62
N GLY A 548 23.63 -12.47 -13.62
CA GLY A 548 24.85 -13.02 -13.04
C GLY A 548 24.85 -13.04 -11.52
N GLN A 549 25.71 -13.91 -10.97
CA GLN A 549 26.09 -13.92 -9.56
C GLN A 549 27.59 -13.69 -9.44
N VAL A 550 28.02 -13.13 -8.31
CA VAL A 550 29.45 -13.07 -7.96
C VAL A 550 30.00 -14.50 -7.88
N GLY A 551 31.20 -14.73 -8.44
CA GLY A 551 31.78 -16.05 -8.64
C GLY A 551 31.46 -16.70 -10.00
N LEU A 552 30.34 -16.35 -10.67
CA LEU A 552 30.08 -16.77 -12.04
C LEU A 552 30.57 -15.73 -13.04
N ILE A 553 30.19 -14.46 -12.82
CA ILE A 553 30.65 -13.35 -13.67
C ILE A 553 32.09 -13.03 -13.29
N GLU A 554 33.02 -13.93 -13.55
CA GLU A 554 34.45 -13.79 -13.28
C GLU A 554 35.24 -14.62 -14.30
N GLY A 555 36.53 -14.34 -14.44
CA GLY A 555 37.48 -15.06 -15.26
C GLY A 555 37.08 -15.20 -16.72
N SER A 556 37.30 -16.41 -17.24
CA SER A 556 37.01 -16.78 -18.63
C SER A 556 35.53 -16.67 -18.98
N TYR A 557 34.61 -16.76 -18.02
CA TYR A 557 33.18 -16.70 -18.32
C TYR A 557 32.77 -15.32 -18.87
N VAL A 558 33.35 -14.23 -18.34
CA VAL A 558 33.11 -12.87 -18.85
C VAL A 558 33.58 -12.75 -20.30
N GLU A 559 34.74 -13.31 -20.62
CA GLU A 559 35.27 -13.34 -21.99
C GLU A 559 34.37 -14.17 -22.94
N GLU A 560 33.86 -15.30 -22.46
CA GLU A 560 32.97 -16.17 -23.23
C GLU A 560 31.64 -15.50 -23.56
N ILE A 561 30.96 -14.90 -22.57
CA ILE A 561 29.67 -14.21 -22.80
C ILE A 561 29.88 -12.95 -23.66
N LYS A 562 30.99 -12.23 -23.47
CA LYS A 562 31.31 -11.06 -24.30
C LYS A 562 31.56 -11.48 -25.76
N SER A 563 32.33 -12.55 -25.97
CA SER A 563 32.57 -13.11 -27.31
C SER A 563 31.29 -13.65 -27.96
N ALA A 564 30.35 -14.11 -27.15
CA ALA A 564 29.00 -14.51 -27.60
C ALA A 564 28.06 -13.30 -27.82
N GLY A 565 28.52 -12.07 -27.60
CA GLY A 565 27.77 -10.85 -27.90
C GLY A 565 27.02 -10.24 -26.72
N ALA A 566 27.30 -10.62 -25.47
CA ALA A 566 26.83 -9.88 -24.30
C ALA A 566 27.59 -8.55 -24.15
N ASN A 567 26.86 -7.49 -23.77
CA ASN A 567 27.41 -6.16 -23.52
C ASN A 567 27.65 -5.89 -22.03
N GLY A 568 27.04 -6.68 -21.14
CA GLY A 568 27.17 -6.48 -19.70
C GLY A 568 26.47 -7.55 -18.89
N ALA A 569 26.49 -7.40 -17.58
CA ALA A 569 25.80 -8.27 -16.63
C ALA A 569 25.08 -7.48 -15.54
N ILE A 570 23.91 -7.96 -15.13
CA ILE A 570 23.24 -7.54 -13.90
C ILE A 570 23.65 -8.53 -12.82
N VAL A 571 24.41 -8.06 -11.83
CA VAL A 571 25.09 -8.94 -10.88
C VAL A 571 24.49 -8.76 -9.48
N GLY A 572 23.96 -9.86 -8.95
CA GLY A 572 23.36 -9.97 -7.62
C GLY A 572 24.37 -10.05 -6.48
N SER A 573 23.91 -10.56 -5.34
CA SER A 573 24.65 -10.92 -4.12
C SER A 573 26.18 -11.04 -4.26
N GLY A 574 26.90 -10.41 -3.32
CA GLY A 574 28.35 -10.62 -3.13
C GLY A 574 29.26 -9.45 -3.55
N ILE A 575 28.73 -8.46 -4.29
CA ILE A 575 29.53 -7.31 -4.76
C ILE A 575 29.87 -6.37 -3.62
N ALA A 576 28.85 -5.89 -2.89
CA ALA A 576 29.06 -4.92 -1.82
C ALA A 576 29.81 -5.57 -0.65
N ALA A 577 30.95 -4.96 -0.31
CA ALA A 577 31.86 -5.36 0.76
C ALA A 577 31.73 -4.41 1.98
N ASP A 578 32.62 -4.52 2.96
CA ASP A 578 32.58 -3.65 4.15
C ASP A 578 33.03 -2.21 3.81
N SER A 579 33.94 -2.05 2.84
CA SER A 579 34.44 -0.76 2.35
C SER A 579 34.01 -0.46 0.90
N SER A 580 33.94 0.84 0.55
CA SER A 580 33.65 1.27 -0.82
C SER A 580 34.79 0.96 -1.78
N ASP A 581 36.04 0.96 -1.30
CA ASP A 581 37.22 0.70 -2.12
C ASP A 581 37.30 -0.77 -2.51
N GLU A 582 36.97 -1.69 -1.60
CA GLU A 582 36.82 -3.12 -1.94
C GLU A 582 35.65 -3.36 -2.89
N THR A 583 34.53 -2.64 -2.69
CA THR A 583 33.38 -2.73 -3.60
C THR A 583 33.76 -2.24 -5.00
N ARG A 584 34.54 -1.16 -5.08
CA ARG A 584 35.08 -0.64 -6.33
C ARG A 584 36.06 -1.61 -6.96
N ALA A 585 37.01 -2.16 -6.21
CA ALA A 585 37.95 -3.16 -6.70
C ALA A 585 37.23 -4.40 -7.25
N LYS A 586 36.13 -4.84 -6.62
CA LYS A 586 35.28 -5.89 -7.16
C LYS A 586 34.61 -5.47 -8.46
N LEU A 587 33.90 -4.33 -8.50
CA LEU A 587 33.27 -3.85 -9.72
C LEU A 587 34.28 -3.68 -10.86
N ASP A 588 35.45 -3.09 -10.58
CA ASP A 588 36.52 -2.89 -11.54
C ASP A 588 37.14 -4.22 -11.96
N GLY A 589 37.34 -5.19 -11.07
CA GLY A 589 37.77 -6.55 -11.45
C GLY A 589 36.75 -7.29 -12.33
N LEU A 590 35.45 -7.01 -12.16
CA LEU A 590 34.40 -7.54 -13.04
C LEU A 590 34.36 -6.86 -14.41
N ARG A 591 34.89 -5.64 -14.53
CA ARG A 591 34.98 -4.85 -15.77
C ARG A 591 36.30 -5.12 -16.50
N GLU A 592 37.37 -5.22 -15.74
CA GLU A 592 38.75 -5.35 -16.17
C GLU A 592 39.16 -6.82 -16.15
N MET A 593 38.70 -7.53 -17.17
CA MET A 593 39.35 -8.75 -17.64
C MET A 593 39.86 -8.47 -19.05
N SER A 594 41.18 -8.41 -19.13
CA SER A 594 42.02 -7.71 -20.10
C SER A 594 41.71 -8.00 -21.58
N TRP A 595 41.64 -6.96 -22.40
CA TRP A 595 41.93 -7.06 -23.84
C TRP A 595 43.38 -6.62 -24.10
N ALA A 596 44.12 -7.45 -24.83
CA ALA A 596 44.90 -6.91 -25.92
C ALA A 596 43.92 -6.58 -27.06
N PRO A 597 43.98 -5.40 -27.68
CA PRO A 597 43.12 -5.07 -28.80
C PRO A 597 43.37 -6.06 -29.94
N VAL A 598 42.31 -6.70 -30.44
CA VAL A 598 42.40 -7.45 -31.70
C VAL A 598 42.47 -6.42 -32.81
N SER A 599 43.64 -6.36 -33.45
CA SER A 599 43.98 -5.55 -34.62
C SER A 599 43.15 -5.89 -35.84
#